data_AF-A0A8H4V1B3-F1
#
_entry.id   AF-A0A8H4V1B3-F1
#
_cell.length_a   1.000
_cell.length_b   1.000
_cell.length_c   1.000
_cell.angle_alpha   90.00
_cell.angle_beta   90.00
_cell.angle_gamma   90.00
#
_symmetry.space_group_name_H-M   'P 1'
#
loop_
_entity.id
_entity.type
_entity.pdbx_description
1 polymer ?
#
loop_
_entity_poly.entity_id
_entity_poly.type
_entity_poly.pdbx_seq_one_letter_code
_entity_poly.pdbx_strand_id
1 'polypeptide(L)'
;MMAQDLDLVGRWVPRNANIITILLVAVATVNSATMGYDSSMMNGLNILPQYKNYFHLNTATTGLLTGAMWMGGFIGGLLIQPVSDRLGRKRAILIAACINIVGAILTSTAHSTGQFVVGRICVGIGSELASGPAPTLIAEILPAKQRGTILGLYFTCYFVGSL
;
A
#
# COMPACT_ATOMS: atom_id res chain seq x y z
N MET A 1 8.50 -21.89 27.96
CA MET A 1 9.11 -22.00 26.61
C MET A 1 9.24 -20.64 25.89
N MET A 2 8.35 -19.66 26.11
CA MET A 2 8.41 -18.30 25.50
C MET A 2 9.64 -17.41 25.82
N ALA A 3 10.46 -17.74 26.83
CA ALA A 3 11.52 -16.82 27.28
C ALA A 3 12.83 -16.95 26.49
N GLN A 4 13.08 -18.07 25.81
CA GLN A 4 14.34 -18.33 25.09
C GLN A 4 14.37 -17.76 23.65
N ASP A 5 13.21 -17.48 23.05
CA ASP A 5 13.14 -16.90 21.70
C ASP A 5 13.40 -15.38 21.66
N LEU A 6 13.44 -14.72 22.83
CA LEU A 6 13.59 -13.27 22.94
C LEU A 6 15.06 -12.79 22.80
N ASP A 7 16.03 -13.70 22.77
CA ASP A 7 17.45 -13.36 22.63
C ASP A 7 17.91 -13.28 21.15
N LEU A 8 17.05 -13.66 20.20
CA LEU A 8 17.28 -13.51 18.75
C LEU A 8 16.79 -12.17 18.20
N VAL A 9 16.14 -11.35 19.04
CA VAL A 9 15.47 -10.13 18.60
C VAL A 9 16.42 -8.94 18.77
N GLY A 10 16.73 -8.23 17.69
CA GLY A 10 17.68 -7.12 17.69
C GLY A 10 17.34 -6.03 18.72
N ARG A 11 18.37 -5.35 19.25
CA ARG A 11 18.32 -4.35 20.34
C ARG A 11 17.24 -3.26 20.21
N TRP A 12 16.72 -3.03 19.01
CA TRP A 12 15.71 -2.02 18.68
C TRP A 12 14.26 -2.52 18.69
N VAL A 13 14.04 -3.82 18.89
CA VAL A 13 12.68 -4.38 18.94
C VAL A 13 12.20 -4.36 20.39
N PRO A 14 11.06 -3.72 20.71
CA PRO A 14 10.54 -3.69 22.06
C PRO A 14 10.22 -5.11 22.54
N ARG A 15 10.75 -5.49 23.71
CA ARG A 15 10.59 -6.84 24.30
C ARG A 15 9.14 -7.21 24.64
N ASN A 16 8.23 -6.22 24.66
CA ASN A 16 6.80 -6.42 24.93
C ASN A 16 6.02 -6.75 23.65
N ALA A 17 5.50 -7.98 23.57
CA ALA A 17 4.70 -8.46 22.45
C ALA A 17 3.51 -7.53 22.11
N ASN A 18 2.83 -6.98 23.13
CA ASN A 18 1.70 -6.07 22.92
C ASN A 18 2.09 -4.79 22.17
N ILE A 19 3.30 -4.24 22.44
CA ILE A 19 3.78 -3.03 21.77
C ILE A 19 4.09 -3.34 20.30
N ILE A 20 4.69 -4.50 20.01
CA ILE A 20 4.95 -4.94 18.63
C ILE A 20 3.65 -5.08 17.86
N THR A 21 2.64 -5.73 18.44
CA THR A 21 1.34 -5.92 17.79
C THR A 21 0.66 -4.58 17.49
N ILE A 22 0.68 -3.63 18.43
CA ILE A 22 0.12 -2.28 18.21
C ILE A 22 0.86 -1.55 17.09
N LEU A 23 2.20 -1.61 17.06
CA LEU A 23 2.99 -0.98 16.01
C LEU A 23 2.71 -1.60 14.63
N LEU A 24 2.58 -2.92 14.53
CA LEU A 24 2.26 -3.60 13.27
C LEU A 24 0.85 -3.27 12.78
N VAL A 25 -0.12 -3.21 13.69
CA VAL A 25 -1.49 -2.76 13.36
C VAL A 25 -1.48 -1.32 12.89
N ALA A 26 -0.73 -0.43 13.55
CA ALA A 26 -0.61 0.97 13.13
C ALA A 26 -0.04 1.08 11.71
N VAL A 27 1.06 0.38 11.42
CA VAL A 27 1.66 0.36 10.06
C VAL A 27 0.68 -0.16 9.02
N ALA A 28 -0.06 -1.23 9.32
CA ALA A 28 -1.06 -1.76 8.41
C ALA A 28 -2.22 -0.77 8.19
N THR A 29 -2.71 -0.11 9.23
CA THR A 29 -3.76 0.93 9.08
C THR A 29 -3.29 2.13 8.25
N VAL A 30 -2.01 2.52 8.38
CA VAL A 30 -1.41 3.57 7.53
C VAL A 30 -1.39 3.13 6.06
N ASN A 31 -1.03 1.87 5.78
CA ASN A 31 -1.08 1.35 4.41
C ASN A 31 -2.49 1.46 3.80
N SER A 32 -3.52 1.08 4.56
CA SER A 32 -4.91 1.21 4.14
C SER A 32 -5.32 2.66 3.86
N ALA A 33 -4.94 3.59 4.74
CA ALA A 33 -5.18 5.02 4.54
C ALA A 33 -4.45 5.56 3.30
N THR A 34 -3.21 5.14 3.05
CA THR A 34 -2.47 5.54 1.84
C THR A 34 -3.15 5.07 0.56
N MET A 35 -3.72 3.86 0.54
CA MET A 35 -4.49 3.37 -0.62
C MET A 35 -5.75 4.21 -0.87
N GLY A 36 -6.45 4.61 0.19
CA GLY A 36 -7.59 5.51 0.10
C GLY A 36 -7.21 6.88 -0.43
N TYR A 37 -6.11 7.44 0.08
CA TYR A 37 -5.57 8.73 -0.35
C TYR A 37 -5.22 8.75 -1.83
N ASP A 38 -4.52 7.73 -2.34
CA ASP A 38 -4.11 7.68 -3.75
C ASP A 38 -5.32 7.65 -4.71
N SER A 39 -6.38 6.93 -4.31
CA SER A 39 -7.64 6.84 -5.07
C SER A 39 -8.33 8.20 -5.17
N SER A 40 -8.46 8.92 -4.06
CA SER A 40 -9.11 10.24 -4.01
C SER A 40 -8.27 11.34 -4.63
N MET A 41 -6.96 11.31 -4.43
CA MET A 41 -6.02 12.23 -5.08
C MET A 41 -6.18 12.17 -6.61
N MET A 42 -6.27 10.97 -7.18
CA MET A 42 -6.45 10.81 -8.63
C MET A 42 -7.79 11.34 -9.10
N ASN A 43 -8.87 11.12 -8.34
CA ASN A 43 -10.18 11.68 -8.66
C ASN A 43 -10.12 13.21 -8.68
N GLY A 44 -9.51 13.83 -7.67
CA GLY A 44 -9.32 15.28 -7.60
C GLY A 44 -8.49 15.85 -8.74
N LEU A 45 -7.38 15.18 -9.11
CA LEU A 45 -6.52 15.62 -10.22
C LEU A 45 -7.27 15.61 -11.57
N ASN A 46 -8.12 14.62 -11.81
CA ASN A 46 -8.90 14.53 -13.05
C ASN A 46 -9.95 15.64 -13.21
N ILE A 47 -10.35 16.30 -12.11
CA ILE A 47 -11.27 17.44 -12.14
C ILE A 47 -10.52 18.74 -12.49
N LEU A 48 -9.23 18.83 -12.13
CA LEU A 48 -8.44 20.04 -12.28
C LEU A 48 -8.11 20.36 -13.75
N PRO A 49 -8.50 21.53 -14.29
CA PRO A 49 -8.20 21.90 -15.68
C PRO A 49 -6.69 22.10 -15.92
N GLN A 50 -5.94 22.51 -14.91
CA GLN A 50 -4.48 22.66 -14.98
C GLN A 50 -3.78 21.33 -15.28
N TYR A 51 -4.25 20.23 -14.67
CA TYR A 51 -3.72 18.89 -14.93
C TYR A 51 -3.97 18.46 -16.38
N LYS A 52 -5.17 18.72 -16.90
CA LYS A 52 -5.54 18.44 -18.30
C LYS A 52 -4.70 19.23 -19.28
N ASN A 53 -4.47 20.52 -18.99
CA ASN A 53 -3.70 21.40 -19.86
C ASN A 53 -2.20 21.09 -19.82
N TYR A 54 -1.65 20.74 -18.66
CA TYR A 54 -0.23 20.43 -18.50
C TYR A 54 0.19 19.18 -19.28
N PHE A 55 -0.62 18.12 -19.23
CA PHE A 55 -0.35 16.86 -19.93
C PHE A 55 -1.01 16.76 -21.32
N HIS A 56 -1.64 17.85 -21.79
CA HIS A 56 -2.43 17.89 -23.03
C HIS A 56 -3.39 16.68 -23.17
N LEU A 57 -4.16 16.42 -22.12
CA LEU A 57 -4.95 15.20 -21.98
C LEU A 57 -6.18 15.20 -22.90
N ASN A 58 -6.27 14.16 -23.74
CA ASN A 58 -7.48 13.80 -24.47
C ASN A 58 -8.25 12.71 -23.68
N THR A 59 -9.52 12.47 -24.01
CA THR A 59 -10.38 11.44 -23.37
C THR A 59 -9.69 10.06 -23.31
N ALA A 60 -9.03 9.66 -24.41
CA ALA A 60 -8.28 8.40 -24.47
C ALA A 60 -7.10 8.38 -23.48
N THR A 61 -6.35 9.47 -23.38
CA THR A 61 -5.18 9.57 -22.51
C THR A 61 -5.57 9.61 -21.04
N THR A 62 -6.65 10.32 -20.69
CA THR A 62 -7.21 10.32 -19.32
C THR A 62 -7.65 8.92 -18.88
N GLY A 63 -8.30 8.18 -19.79
CA GLY A 63 -8.65 6.78 -19.57
C GLY A 63 -7.42 5.91 -19.35
N LEU A 64 -6.36 6.11 -20.15
CA LEU A 64 -5.09 5.40 -19.98
C LEU A 64 -4.44 5.70 -18.62
N LEU A 65 -4.39 6.97 -18.19
CA LEU A 65 -3.81 7.36 -16.90
C LEU A 65 -4.56 6.75 -15.72
N THR A 66 -5.89 6.71 -15.81
CA THR A 66 -6.74 6.11 -14.78
C THR A 66 -6.60 4.58 -14.78
N GLY A 67 -6.52 3.96 -15.96
CA GLY A 67 -6.33 2.52 -16.13
C GLY A 67 -4.92 2.02 -15.78
N ALA A 68 -3.90 2.87 -15.89
CA ALA A 68 -2.50 2.51 -15.64
C ALA A 68 -2.25 1.93 -14.26
N MET A 69 -2.92 2.48 -13.24
CA MET A 69 -2.85 1.94 -11.88
C MET A 69 -3.40 0.52 -11.80
N TRP A 70 -4.54 0.24 -12.45
CA TRP A 70 -5.16 -1.09 -12.49
C TRP A 70 -4.31 -2.10 -13.27
N MET A 71 -3.65 -1.66 -14.35
CA MET A 71 -2.67 -2.49 -15.05
C MET A 71 -1.51 -2.89 -14.13
N GLY A 72 -0.99 -1.94 -13.35
CA GLY A 72 0.01 -2.24 -12.31
C GLY A 72 -0.53 -3.16 -11.23
N GLY A 73 -1.77 -2.94 -10.79
CA GLY A 73 -2.44 -3.76 -9.80
C GLY A 73 -2.62 -5.22 -10.24
N PHE A 74 -2.94 -5.45 -11.51
CA PHE A 74 -3.00 -6.81 -12.07
C PHE A 74 -1.65 -7.54 -11.95
N ILE A 75 -0.55 -6.86 -12.26
CA ILE A 75 0.81 -7.41 -12.11
C ILE A 75 1.14 -7.62 -10.63
N GLY A 76 0.81 -6.66 -9.77
CA GLY A 76 0.99 -6.76 -8.31
C GLY A 76 0.23 -7.93 -7.71
N GLY A 77 -1.00 -8.18 -8.15
CA GLY A 77 -1.83 -9.30 -7.73
C GLY A 77 -1.27 -10.66 -8.11
N LEU A 78 -0.64 -10.80 -9.28
CA LEU A 78 0.06 -12.04 -9.65
C LEU A 78 1.29 -12.31 -8.77
N LEU A 79 1.95 -11.25 -8.32
CA LEU A 79 3.15 -11.33 -7.47
C LEU A 79 2.81 -11.49 -5.98
N ILE A 80 1.57 -11.21 -5.58
CA ILE A 80 1.17 -11.16 -4.17
C ILE A 80 1.41 -12.49 -3.45
N GLN A 81 0.99 -13.60 -4.06
CA GLN A 81 1.08 -14.93 -3.47
C GLN A 81 2.55 -15.39 -3.32
N PRO A 82 3.36 -15.42 -4.40
CA PRO A 82 4.73 -15.92 -4.30
C PRO A 82 5.64 -15.05 -3.44
N VAL A 83 5.49 -13.71 -3.50
CA VAL A 83 6.28 -12.78 -2.69
C VAL A 83 5.95 -12.97 -1.21
N SER A 84 4.66 -13.03 -0.91
CA SER A 84 4.19 -13.12 0.45
C SER A 84 4.56 -14.46 1.09
N ASP A 85 4.51 -15.57 0.34
CA ASP A 85 4.82 -16.91 0.85
C ASP A 85 6.33 -17.17 0.97
N ARG A 86 7.17 -16.62 0.08
CA ARG A 86 8.62 -16.83 0.11
C ARG A 86 9.37 -15.88 1.05
N LEU A 87 8.97 -14.61 1.10
CA LEU A 87 9.70 -13.57 1.85
C LEU A 87 9.09 -13.30 3.23
N GLY A 88 7.88 -13.82 3.48
CA GLY A 88 7.09 -13.56 4.68
C GLY A 88 6.35 -12.23 4.61
N ARG A 89 5.25 -12.15 5.37
CA ARG A 89 4.27 -11.04 5.29
C ARG A 89 4.88 -9.66 5.58
N LYS A 90 5.71 -9.54 6.62
CA LYS A 90 6.35 -8.27 7.01
C LYS A 90 7.30 -7.71 5.94
N ARG A 91 8.11 -8.57 5.32
CA ARG A 91 9.05 -8.16 4.27
C ARG A 91 8.31 -7.81 2.98
N ALA A 92 7.24 -8.53 2.66
CA ALA A 92 6.39 -8.21 1.52
C ALA A 92 5.81 -6.78 1.62
N ILE A 93 5.27 -6.40 2.79
CA ILE A 93 4.76 -5.04 3.03
C ILE A 93 5.86 -3.98 2.90
N LEU A 94 7.07 -4.26 3.40
CA LEU A 94 8.19 -3.33 3.29
C LEU A 94 8.62 -3.12 1.83
N ILE A 95 8.74 -4.19 1.05
CA ILE A 95 9.07 -4.12 -0.39
C ILE A 95 7.99 -3.34 -1.13
N ALA A 96 6.72 -3.62 -0.85
CA ALA A 96 5.58 -2.91 -1.42
C ALA A 96 5.64 -1.40 -1.11
N ALA A 97 5.95 -1.02 0.13
CA ALA A 97 6.14 0.36 0.53
C ALA A 97 7.30 1.04 -0.22
N CYS A 98 8.44 0.36 -0.41
CA CYS A 98 9.54 0.87 -1.21
C CYS A 98 9.14 1.11 -2.67
N ILE A 99 8.41 0.18 -3.28
CA ILE A 99 7.90 0.32 -4.65
C ILE A 99 6.94 1.52 -4.74
N ASN A 100 6.06 1.69 -3.75
CA ASN A 100 5.15 2.84 -3.68
C ASN A 100 5.89 4.18 -3.56
N ILE A 101 6.97 4.25 -2.76
CA ILE A 101 7.79 5.45 -2.64
C ILE A 101 8.44 5.79 -4.00
N VAL A 102 9.03 4.80 -4.67
CA VAL A 102 9.63 5.00 -5.99
C VAL A 102 8.58 5.46 -7.01
N GLY A 103 7.40 4.83 -7.01
CA GLY A 103 6.27 5.21 -7.86
C GLY A 103 5.83 6.65 -7.61
N ALA A 104 5.69 7.05 -6.35
CA ALA A 104 5.30 8.40 -5.93
C ALA A 104 6.33 9.47 -6.32
N ILE A 105 7.62 9.15 -6.24
CA ILE A 105 8.70 10.02 -6.72
C ILE A 105 8.59 10.18 -8.25
N LEU A 106 8.32 9.09 -8.96
CA LEU A 106 8.24 9.12 -10.42
C LEU A 106 7.02 9.91 -10.91
N THR A 107 5.86 9.79 -10.26
CA THR A 107 4.68 10.62 -10.56
C THR A 107 4.84 12.08 -10.17
N SER A 108 5.50 12.37 -9.04
CA SER A 108 5.70 13.76 -8.60
C SER A 108 6.70 14.53 -9.45
N THR A 109 7.67 13.85 -10.05
CA THR A 109 8.68 14.43 -10.95
C THR A 109 8.33 14.29 -12.44
N ALA A 110 7.09 13.91 -12.75
CA ALA A 110 6.67 13.63 -14.12
C ALA A 110 6.54 14.90 -14.96
N HIS A 111 7.36 15.03 -16.01
CA HIS A 111 7.29 16.12 -16.99
C HIS A 111 6.62 15.68 -18.30
N SER A 112 6.27 14.40 -18.41
CA SER A 112 5.67 13.81 -19.61
C SER A 112 4.65 12.76 -19.23
N THR A 113 3.61 12.63 -20.05
CA THR A 113 2.50 11.70 -19.83
C THR A 113 2.96 10.26 -19.69
N GLY A 114 3.95 9.83 -20.48
CA GLY A 114 4.53 8.49 -20.39
C GLY A 114 5.22 8.21 -19.05
N GLN A 115 5.97 9.19 -18.51
CA GLN A 115 6.60 9.07 -17.20
C GLN A 115 5.54 8.97 -16.08
N PHE A 116 4.46 9.74 -16.20
CA PHE A 116 3.34 9.66 -15.28
C PHE A 116 2.66 8.28 -15.32
N VAL A 117 2.41 7.71 -16.51
CA VAL A 117 1.87 6.36 -16.68
C VAL A 117 2.74 5.32 -15.97
N VAL A 118 4.05 5.34 -16.21
CA VAL A 118 4.98 4.38 -15.58
C VAL A 118 4.96 4.52 -14.06
N GLY A 119 4.95 5.76 -13.55
CA GLY A 119 4.81 6.01 -12.11
C GLY A 119 3.52 5.42 -11.55
N ARG A 120 2.39 5.57 -12.25
CA ARG A 120 1.10 4.98 -11.84
C ARG A 120 1.11 3.46 -11.85
N ILE A 121 1.76 2.83 -12.82
CA ILE A 121 1.93 1.37 -12.85
C ILE A 121 2.75 0.92 -11.62
N CYS A 122 3.84 1.62 -11.29
CA CYS A 122 4.65 1.31 -10.11
C CYS A 122 3.85 1.44 -8.80
N VAL A 123 3.10 2.53 -8.63
CA VAL A 123 2.22 2.71 -7.46
C VAL A 123 1.13 1.63 -7.41
N GLY A 124 0.55 1.25 -8.55
CA GLY A 124 -0.42 0.15 -8.63
C GLY A 124 0.17 -1.20 -8.18
N ILE A 125 1.38 -1.52 -8.64
CA ILE A 125 2.10 -2.75 -8.22
C ILE A 125 2.35 -2.75 -6.72
N GLY A 126 2.90 -1.66 -6.18
CA GLY A 126 3.21 -1.56 -4.74
C GLY A 126 1.95 -1.63 -3.87
N SER A 127 0.89 -0.92 -4.28
CA SER A 127 -0.36 -0.87 -3.50
C SER A 127 -1.07 -2.21 -3.46
N GLU A 128 -1.17 -2.93 -4.59
CA GLU A 128 -1.75 -4.27 -4.59
C GLU A 128 -0.87 -5.30 -3.90
N LEU A 129 0.46 -5.18 -4.02
CA LEU A 129 1.37 -6.08 -3.31
C LEU A 129 1.24 -5.97 -1.78
N ALA A 130 0.84 -4.81 -1.26
CA ALA A 130 0.57 -4.61 0.17
C ALA A 130 -0.87 -4.98 0.59
N SER A 131 -1.85 -4.92 -0.32
CA SER A 131 -3.28 -5.05 -0.02
C SER A 131 -3.65 -6.43 0.57
N GLY A 132 -2.98 -7.49 0.12
CA GLY A 132 -3.17 -8.86 0.62
C GLY A 132 -2.40 -9.19 1.89
N PRO A 133 -1.06 -9.00 1.95
CA PRO A 133 -0.26 -9.36 3.12
C PRO A 133 -0.59 -8.56 4.38
N ALA A 134 -1.06 -7.31 4.25
CA ALA A 134 -1.38 -6.45 5.40
C ALA A 134 -2.54 -6.99 6.27
N PRO A 135 -3.74 -7.28 5.74
CA PRO A 135 -4.83 -7.88 6.52
C PRO A 135 -4.49 -9.31 6.97
N THR A 136 -3.73 -10.09 6.19
CA THR A 136 -3.27 -11.42 6.60
C THR A 136 -2.34 -11.34 7.80
N LEU A 137 -1.38 -10.41 7.80
CA LEU A 137 -0.49 -10.17 8.94
C LEU A 137 -1.28 -9.81 10.20
N ILE A 138 -2.26 -8.90 10.09
CA ILE A 138 -3.16 -8.54 11.20
C ILE A 138 -3.91 -9.77 11.73
N ALA A 139 -4.38 -10.63 10.82
CA ALA A 139 -5.14 -11.83 11.17
C ALA A 139 -4.30 -12.91 11.87
N GLU A 140 -2.99 -12.98 11.58
CA GLU A 140 -2.04 -13.93 12.18
C GLU A 140 -1.55 -13.49 13.57
N ILE A 141 -1.37 -12.18 13.80
CA ILE A 141 -0.81 -11.66 15.06
C ILE A 141 -1.85 -11.41 16.17
N LEU A 142 -3.14 -11.32 15.81
CA LEU A 142 -4.19 -10.93 16.76
C LEU A 142 -4.92 -12.12 17.39
N PRO A 143 -5.28 -12.03 18.68
CA PRO A 143 -6.14 -13.01 19.32
C PRO A 143 -7.55 -12.99 18.69
N ALA A 144 -8.17 -14.17 18.57
CA ALA A 144 -9.43 -14.39 17.86
C ALA A 144 -10.56 -13.43 18.27
N LYS A 145 -10.61 -13.03 19.55
CA LYS A 145 -11.63 -12.13 20.11
C LYS A 145 -11.55 -10.68 19.60
N GLN A 146 -10.36 -10.20 19.23
CA GLN A 146 -10.12 -8.80 18.82
C GLN A 146 -9.86 -8.65 17.31
N ARG A 147 -9.55 -9.76 16.63
CA ARG A 147 -9.23 -9.80 15.20
C ARG A 147 -10.30 -9.13 14.33
N GLY A 148 -11.58 -9.37 14.60
CA GLY A 148 -12.68 -8.79 13.82
C GLY A 148 -12.74 -7.27 13.92
N THR A 149 -12.63 -6.72 15.12
CA THR A 149 -12.68 -5.26 15.35
C THR A 149 -11.50 -4.54 14.70
N ILE A 150 -10.30 -5.10 14.79
CA ILE A 150 -9.10 -4.45 14.24
C ILE A 150 -9.03 -4.57 12.71
N LEU A 151 -9.47 -5.70 12.14
CA LEU A 151 -9.64 -5.79 10.68
C LEU A 151 -10.71 -4.83 10.17
N GLY A 152 -11.80 -4.65 10.92
CA GLY A 152 -12.81 -3.62 10.64
C GLY A 152 -12.18 -2.22 10.61
N LEU A 153 -11.39 -1.88 11.63
CA LEU A 153 -10.65 -0.61 11.70
C LEU A 153 -9.71 -0.43 10.49
N TYR A 154 -8.98 -1.47 10.09
CA TYR A 154 -8.12 -1.44 8.91
C TYR A 154 -8.89 -1.04 7.65
N PHE A 155 -10.05 -1.64 7.39
CA PHE A 155 -10.86 -1.28 6.22
C PHE A 155 -11.52 0.10 6.37
N THR A 156 -11.89 0.52 7.58
CA THR A 156 -12.41 1.87 7.81
C THR A 156 -11.36 2.95 7.54
N CYS A 157 -10.08 2.70 7.87
CA CYS A 157 -8.99 3.63 7.59
C CYS A 157 -8.82 3.94 6.10
N TYR A 158 -9.21 3.02 5.21
CA TYR A 158 -9.24 3.28 3.77
C TYR A 158 -10.16 4.47 3.45
N PHE A 159 -11.39 4.45 3.97
CA PHE A 159 -12.36 5.53 3.76
C PHE A 159 -11.90 6.84 4.40
N VAL A 160 -11.23 6.78 5.55
CA VAL A 160 -10.64 7.96 6.20
C VAL A 160 -9.55 8.58 5.33
N GLY A 161 -8.69 7.76 4.71
CA GLY A 161 -7.67 8.26 3.77
C GLY A 161 -8.25 8.79 2.46
N SER A 162 -9.41 8.29 2.06
CA SER A 162 -10.15 8.68 0.85
C SER A 162 -10.96 9.98 1.01
N LEU A 163 -11.04 10.57 2.20
CA LEU A 163 -11.80 11.80 2.43
C LEU A 163 -11.03 13.03 1.92
#